data_AF-L8FTW5-F1
#
_entry.id   AF-L8FTW5-F1
#
_cell.length_a   1.000
_cell.length_b   1.000
_cell.length_c   1.000
_cell.angle_alpha   90.00
_cell.angle_beta   90.00
_cell.angle_gamma   90.00
#
_symmetry.space_group_name_H-M   'P 1'
#
loop_
_entity.id
_entity.type
_entity.pdbx_description
1 polymer ?
#
loop_
_entity_poly.entity_id
_entity_poly.type
_entity_poly.pdbx_seq_one_letter_code
_entity_poly.pdbx_strand_id
1 'polypeptide(L)' 'MPKTLHIDFVSDIVCPWCVVGLGGLEAALETLKAEGITALVHFQPFELNPQMPAEGENIVEHIGRKYGSTPE' A
#
# COMPACT_ATOMS: atom_id res chain seq x y z
N MET A 1 -20.07 1.27 -23.88
CA MET A 1 -19.77 0.01 -23.15
C MET A 1 -19.03 0.41 -21.88
N PRO A 2 -19.39 -0.11 -20.70
CA PRO A 2 -18.63 0.16 -19.48
C PRO A 2 -17.20 -0.33 -19.65
N LYS A 3 -16.21 0.46 -19.23
CA LYS A 3 -14.79 0.12 -19.33
C LYS A 3 -14.32 -0.42 -17.98
N THR A 4 -13.90 -1.67 -17.95
CA THR A 4 -13.39 -2.31 -16.73
C THR A 4 -11.87 -2.30 -16.71
N LEU A 5 -11.30 -1.72 -15.66
CA LEU A 5 -9.86 -1.74 -15.37
C LEU A 5 -9.52 -2.97 -14.53
N HIS A 6 -8.40 -3.61 -14.83
CA HIS A 6 -7.79 -4.60 -13.95
C HIS A 6 -6.61 -3.93 -13.26
N ILE A 7 -6.58 -3.97 -11.92
CA ILE A 7 -5.56 -3.30 -11.12
C ILE A 7 -4.99 -4.32 -10.13
N ASP A 8 -3.73 -4.69 -10.32
CA ASP A 8 -2.96 -5.41 -9.30
C ASP A 8 -2.39 -4.39 -8.30
N PHE A 9 -2.92 -4.41 -7.08
CA PHE A 9 -2.49 -3.55 -5.98
C PHE A 9 -1.48 -4.31 -5.11
N VAL A 10 -0.20 -4.03 -5.31
CA VAL A 10 0.90 -4.65 -4.56
C VAL A 10 1.14 -3.88 -3.27
N SER A 11 1.01 -4.53 -2.12
CA SER A 11 1.13 -3.86 -0.83
C SER A 11 1.67 -4.74 0.29
N ASP A 12 2.34 -4.07 1.22
CA ASP A 12 2.73 -4.62 2.52
C ASP A 12 1.93 -3.93 3.64
N ILE A 13 1.54 -4.69 4.65
CA ILE A 13 0.83 -4.22 5.85
C ILE A 13 1.65 -3.19 6.63
N VAL A 14 2.98 -3.34 6.71
CA VAL A 14 3.83 -2.41 7.47
C VAL A 14 4.04 -1.07 6.76
N CYS A 15 3.69 -0.98 5.48
CA CYS A 15 3.94 0.20 4.67
C CYS A 15 2.90 1.29 4.97
N PRO A 16 3.28 2.43 5.59
CA PRO A 16 2.34 3.52 5.86
C PRO A 16 1.81 4.15 4.56
N TRP A 17 2.58 4.06 3.47
CA TRP A 17 2.16 4.60 2.18
C TRP A 17 1.21 3.69 1.41
N CYS A 18 1.22 2.37 1.66
CA CYS A 18 0.27 1.47 1.01
C CYS A 18 -1.17 1.77 1.42
N VAL A 19 -1.44 2.05 2.71
CA VAL A 19 -2.79 2.42 3.16
C VAL A 19 -3.22 3.79 2.62
N VAL A 20 -2.32 4.78 2.59
CA VAL A 20 -2.58 6.09 1.98
C VAL A 20 -2.87 5.94 0.49
N GLY A 21 -2.08 5.12 -0.22
CA GLY A 21 -2.26 4.83 -1.63
C GLY A 21 -3.58 4.11 -1.93
N LEU A 22 -3.99 3.17 -1.09
CA LEU A 22 -5.28 2.49 -1.23
C LEU A 22 -6.44 3.48 -1.09
N GLY A 23 -6.43 4.35 -0.07
CA GLY A 23 -7.45 5.38 0.08
C GLY A 23 -7.51 6.36 -1.11
N GLY A 24 -6.34 6.74 -1.64
CA GLY A 24 -6.27 7.54 -2.87
C GLY A 24 -6.83 6.82 -4.10
N LEU A 25 -6.53 5.53 -4.26
CA LEU A 25 -7.07 4.69 -5.32
C LEU A 25 -8.60 4.59 -5.23
N GLU A 26 -9.14 4.32 -4.04
CA GLU A 26 -10.58 4.23 -3.79
C GLU A 26 -11.29 5.55 -4.14
N ALA A 27 -10.74 6.69 -3.71
CA ALA A 27 -11.29 8.01 -4.03
C ALA A 27 -11.30 8.30 -5.54
N ALA A 28 -10.22 7.93 -6.25
CA ALA A 28 -10.14 8.07 -7.70
C ALA A 28 -11.16 7.17 -8.40
N LEU A 29 -11.29 5.92 -7.99
CA LEU A 29 -12.27 4.98 -8.56
C LEU A 29 -13.71 5.43 -8.34
N GLU A 30 -14.03 6.05 -7.20
CA GLU A 30 -15.35 6.63 -6.96
C GLU A 30 -15.67 7.74 -7.97
N THR A 31 -14.70 8.62 -8.24
CA THR A 31 -14.86 9.71 -9.21
C THR A 31 -15.13 9.17 -10.62
N LEU A 32 -14.41 8.11 -11.01
CA LEU A 32 -14.50 7.52 -12.35
C LEU A 32 -15.80 6.74 -12.61
N LYS A 33 -16.60 6.42 -11.57
CA LYS A 33 -17.91 5.76 -11.75
C LYS A 33 -18.86 6.60 -12.61
N ALA A 34 -18.81 7.92 -12.49
CA ALA A 34 -19.64 8.83 -13.28
C ALA A 34 -19.34 8.74 -14.80
N GLU A 35 -18.13 8.30 -15.14
CA GLU A 35 -17.68 8.08 -16.52
C GLU A 35 -17.99 6.65 -17.02
N GLY A 36 -18.65 5.82 -16.21
CA GLY A 36 -18.96 4.43 -16.53
C GLY A 36 -17.74 3.50 -16.50
N ILE A 37 -16.68 3.90 -15.77
CA ILE A 37 -15.48 3.09 -15.55
C ILE A 37 -15.65 2.30 -14.25
N THR A 38 -15.35 1.00 -14.30
CA THR A 38 -15.30 0.12 -13.13
C THR A 38 -13.90 -0.47 -12.98
N ALA A 39 -13.57 -1.01 -11.81
CA ALA A 39 -12.31 -1.67 -11.56
C ALA A 39 -12.48 -3.01 -10.86
N LEU A 40 -11.65 -3.99 -11.27
CA LEU A 40 -11.38 -5.22 -10.55
C LEU A 40 -10.01 -5.05 -9.90
N VAL A 41 -10.01 -4.85 -8.57
CA VAL A 41 -8.79 -4.69 -7.79
C VAL A 41 -8.39 -6.04 -7.22
N HIS A 42 -7.16 -6.46 -7.53
CA HIS A 42 -6.57 -7.68 -7.04
C HIS A 42 -5.40 -7.34 -6.12
N PHE A 43 -5.48 -7.74 -4.86
CA PHE A 43 -4.46 -7.46 -3.87
C PHE A 43 -3.34 -8.49 -3.96
N GLN A 44 -2.12 -8.01 -4.20
CA GLN A 44 -0.91 -8.81 -4.26
C GLN A 44 -0.08 -8.56 -2.99
N PRO A 45 0.17 -9.58 -2.17
CA PRO A 45 0.98 -9.40 -0.96
C PRO A 45 2.43 -9.09 -1.34
N PHE A 46 3.05 -8.20 -0.56
CA PHE A 46 4.45 -7.86 -0.67
C PHE A 46 5.09 -7.79 0.73
N GLU A 47 6.37 -8.11 0.81
CA GLU A 47 7.15 -8.04 2.04
C GLU A 47 8.33 -7.07 1.83
N LEU A 48 8.26 -5.90 2.45
CA LEU A 48 9.27 -4.84 2.36
C LEU A 48 10.57 -5.22 3.05
N ASN A 49 10.50 -6.07 4.08
CA ASN A 49 11.66 -6.54 4.81
C ASN A 49 11.63 -8.07 4.96
N PRO A 50 12.14 -8.82 3.98
CA PRO A 50 12.17 -10.28 4.04
C PRO A 50 13.12 -10.88 5.09
N GLN A 51 13.88 -10.03 5.79
CA GLN A 51 14.76 -10.42 6.87
C GLN A 51 14.17 -10.10 8.25
N MET A 52 12.91 -9.63 8.31
CA MET A 52 12.24 -9.36 9.58
C MET A 52 12.08 -10.64 10.40
N PRO A 53 12.54 -10.68 11.67
CA PRO A 53 12.35 -11.85 12.52
C PRO A 53 10.86 -12.03 12.88
N ALA A 54 10.49 -13.26 13.25
CA ALA A 54 9.09 -13.63 13.52
C ALA A 54 8.47 -12.88 14.72
N GLU A 55 9.30 -12.50 15.69
CA GLU A 55 8.94 -11.66 16.83
C GLU A 55 8.71 -10.18 16.47
N GLY A 56 9.09 -9.76 15.26
CA GLY A 56 9.05 -8.38 14.81
C GLY A 56 10.18 -7.52 15.40
N GLU A 57 10.09 -6.21 15.15
CA GLU A 57 11.05 -5.21 15.64
C GLU A 57 10.28 -3.95 16.04
N ASN A 58 10.83 -3.18 16.99
CA ASN A 58 10.30 -1.85 17.28
C ASN A 58 10.45 -0.95 16.03
N ILE A 59 9.35 -0.36 15.58
CA ILE A 59 9.34 0.43 14.34
C ILE A 59 10.25 1.66 14.39
N VAL A 60 10.40 2.30 15.55
CA VAL A 60 11.26 3.49 15.71
C VAL A 60 12.73 3.09 15.61
N GLU A 61 13.12 2.01 16.29
CA GLU A 61 14.48 1.47 16.21
C GLU A 61 14.80 0.97 14.80
N HIS A 62 13.86 0.28 14.15
CA HIS A 62 13.99 -0.19 12.78
C HIS A 62 14.22 0.97 11.80
N ILE A 63 13.37 2.01 11.86
CA ILE A 63 13.48 3.20 11.00
C ILE A 63 14.78 3.96 11.30
N GLY A 64 15.12 4.15 12.58
CA GLY A 64 16.37 4.80 12.98
C GLY A 64 17.61 4.09 12.44
N ARG A 65 17.65 2.75 12.55
CA ARG A 65 18.71 1.91 11.99
C ARG A 65 18.74 1.93 10.46
N LYS A 66 17.58 1.86 9.81
CA LYS A 66 17.44 1.79 8.34
C LYS A 66 17.80 3.09 7.65
N TYR A 67 17.42 4.23 8.23
CA TYR A 67 17.57 5.55 7.61
C TYR A 67 18.63 6.43 8.28
N GLY A 68 19.27 5.96 9.37
CA GLY A 68 20.28 6.72 10.10
C GLY A 68 19.69 7.93 10.83
N SER A 69 18.42 7.86 11.24
CA SER A 69 17.69 8.96 11.88
C SER A 69 17.65 8.77 13.39
N THR A 70 17.73 9.87 14.13
CA THR A 70 17.40 9.91 15.56
C THR A 70 15.91 10.30 15.73
N PRO A 71 15.29 10.09 16.91
CA PRO A 71 13.85 10.34 17.12
C PRO A 71 13.39 11.82 17.03
N GLU A 72 14.16 12.71 16.40
CA GLU A 72 13.87 14.15 16.25
C GLU A 72 13.60 14.55 14.79
#